data_AF-X6L3U4-F1
#
_entry.id   AF-X6L3U4-F1
#
_cell.length_a   1.000
_cell.length_b   1.000
_cell.length_c   1.000
_cell.angle_alpha   90.00
_cell.angle_beta   90.00
_cell.angle_gamma   90.00
#
_symmetry.space_group_name_H-M   'P 1'
#
loop_
_entity.id
_entity.type
_entity.pdbx_description
1 polymer ?
#
loop_
_entity_poly.entity_id
_entity_poly.type
_entity_poly.pdbx_seq_one_letter_code
_entity_poly.pdbx_strand_id
1 'polypeptide(L)'
;MSETDRDADVAEMSFEQAMGELERVVGQLERGDVALEDSIRLYERGARLKKRCDQKLSEAEEKVAAITLDADGNPKGTQAVEGL
;
A
#
# COMPACT_ATOMS: atom_id res chain seq x y z
N MET A 1 -3.05 -23.36 2.45
CA MET A 1 -2.58 -22.04 2.93
C MET A 1 -3.69 -21.45 3.77
N SER A 2 -3.40 -21.03 5.00
CA SER A 2 -4.42 -20.52 5.93
C SER A 2 -4.93 -19.14 5.48
N GLU A 3 -6.12 -18.74 5.92
CA GLU A 3 -6.61 -17.34 5.77
C GLU A 3 -5.65 -16.34 6.41
N THR A 4 -5.07 -16.69 7.55
CA THR A 4 -4.10 -15.87 8.27
C THR A 4 -2.80 -15.65 7.49
N ASP A 5 -2.35 -16.64 6.73
CA ASP A 5 -1.11 -16.52 5.93
C ASP A 5 -1.26 -15.51 4.78
N ARG A 6 -2.48 -15.42 4.21
CA ARG A 6 -2.78 -14.49 3.10
C ARG A 6 -2.85 -13.03 3.55
N ASP A 7 -3.19 -12.80 4.81
CA ASP A 7 -3.23 -11.48 5.41
C ASP A 7 -1.84 -10.99 5.82
N ALA A 8 -1.01 -11.89 6.37
CA ALA A 8 0.38 -11.60 6.68
C ALA A 8 1.19 -11.26 5.42
N ASP A 9 0.96 -11.98 4.32
CA ASP A 9 1.60 -11.70 3.02
C ASP A 9 1.35 -10.25 2.55
N VAL A 10 0.08 -9.80 2.55
CA VAL A 10 -0.28 -8.43 2.12
C VAL A 10 0.30 -7.37 3.05
N ALA A 11 0.38 -7.64 4.35
CA ALA A 11 0.92 -6.70 5.33
C ALA A 11 2.42 -6.41 5.13
N GLU A 12 3.16 -7.32 4.49
CA GLU A 12 4.61 -7.17 4.25
C GLU A 12 4.94 -6.57 2.87
N MET A 13 3.95 -6.41 1.98
CA MET A 13 4.18 -5.89 0.62
C MET A 13 4.65 -4.44 0.58
N SER A 14 5.48 -4.08 -0.41
CA SER A 14 5.74 -2.68 -0.79
C SER A 14 4.48 -2.03 -1.38
N PHE A 15 4.50 -0.70 -1.54
CA PHE A 15 3.40 0.01 -2.21
C PHE A 15 3.20 -0.49 -3.65
N GLU A 16 4.29 -0.61 -4.42
CA GLU A 16 4.26 -1.03 -5.82
C GLU A 16 3.77 -2.47 -5.97
N GLN A 17 4.17 -3.35 -5.06
CA GLN A 17 3.70 -4.74 -5.04
C GLN A 17 2.19 -4.81 -4.74
N ALA A 18 1.74 -4.11 -3.71
CA ALA A 18 0.33 -4.07 -3.32
C ALA A 18 -0.54 -3.43 -4.41
N MET A 19 -0.08 -2.34 -5.03
CA MET A 19 -0.78 -1.67 -6.13
C MET A 19 -0.87 -2.55 -7.37
N GLY A 20 0.25 -3.12 -7.81
CA GLY A 20 0.26 -3.99 -8.99
C GLY A 20 -0.57 -5.25 -8.81
N GLU A 21 -0.72 -5.74 -7.58
CA GLU A 21 -1.65 -6.82 -7.30
C GLU A 21 -3.12 -6.36 -7.22
N LEU A 22 -3.38 -5.19 -6.64
CA LEU A 22 -4.72 -4.60 -6.61
C LEU A 22 -5.26 -4.40 -8.03
N GLU A 23 -4.45 -3.87 -8.94
CA GLU A 23 -4.79 -3.73 -10.36
C GLU A 23 -5.15 -5.07 -11.00
N ARG A 24 -4.40 -6.12 -10.71
CA ARG A 24 -4.73 -7.47 -11.18
C ARG A 24 -6.08 -7.92 -10.64
N VAL A 25 -6.30 -7.80 -9.33
CA VAL A 25 -7.56 -8.20 -8.68
C VAL A 25 -8.76 -7.46 -9.28
N VAL A 26 -8.67 -6.14 -9.43
CA VAL A 26 -9.71 -5.32 -10.06
C VAL A 26 -9.95 -5.79 -11.50
N GLY A 27 -8.89 -5.97 -12.28
CA GLY A 27 -9.02 -6.46 -13.65
C GLY A 27 -9.64 -7.86 -13.76
N GLN A 28 -9.54 -8.72 -12.74
CA GLN A 28 -10.26 -10.00 -12.70
C GLN A 28 -11.75 -9.81 -12.40
N LEU A 29 -12.08 -8.95 -11.44
CA LEU A 29 -13.46 -8.63 -11.08
C LEU A 29 -14.23 -7.99 -12.25
N GLU A 30 -13.57 -7.10 -13.00
CA GLU A 30 -14.18 -6.38 -14.13
C GLU A 30 -14.52 -7.27 -15.32
N ARG A 31 -13.79 -8.39 -15.52
CA ARG A 31 -14.09 -9.34 -16.61
C ARG A 31 -15.39 -10.10 -16.39
N GLY A 32 -15.82 -10.25 -15.13
CA GLY A 32 -17.09 -10.89 -14.78
C GLY A 32 -17.18 -12.38 -15.11
N ASP A 33 -16.07 -13.04 -15.42
CA ASP A 33 -15.97 -14.46 -15.76
C ASP A 33 -15.54 -15.35 -14.57
N VAL A 34 -15.53 -14.78 -13.36
CA VAL A 34 -15.19 -15.46 -12.10
C VAL A 34 -16.43 -15.95 -11.37
N ALA A 35 -16.33 -17.13 -10.75
CA ALA A 35 -17.40 -17.67 -9.90
C ALA A 35 -17.69 -16.73 -8.72
N LEU A 36 -18.90 -16.82 -8.15
CA LEU A 36 -19.33 -15.94 -7.07
C LEU A 36 -18.40 -16.04 -5.85
N GLU A 37 -18.06 -17.25 -5.43
CA GLU A 37 -17.17 -17.50 -4.29
C GLU A 37 -15.74 -17.01 -4.53
N ASP A 38 -15.28 -17.02 -5.78
CA ASP A 38 -13.98 -16.45 -6.15
C ASP A 38 -14.04 -14.93 -6.19
N SER A 39 -15.16 -14.36 -6.65
CA SER A 39 -15.39 -12.91 -6.69
C SER A 39 -15.39 -12.31 -5.28
N ILE A 40 -15.99 -13.00 -4.30
CA ILE A 40 -15.95 -12.59 -2.88
C ILE A 40 -14.50 -12.60 -2.37
N ARG A 41 -13.74 -13.67 -2.63
CA ARG A 41 -12.33 -13.78 -2.22
C ARG A 41 -11.45 -12.71 -2.85
N LEU A 42 -11.68 -12.40 -4.13
CA LEU A 42 -11.00 -11.32 -4.84
C LEU A 42 -11.33 -9.96 -4.23
N TYR A 43 -12.60 -9.70 -3.93
CA TYR A 43 -13.02 -8.46 -3.28
C TYR A 43 -12.34 -8.27 -1.92
N GLU A 44 -12.36 -9.29 -1.07
CA GLU A 44 -11.69 -9.25 0.25
C GLU A 44 -10.18 -9.01 0.12
N ARG A 45 -9.52 -9.68 -0.83
CA ARG A 45 -8.09 -9.46 -1.10
C ARG A 45 -7.85 -8.03 -1.59
N GLY A 46 -8.68 -7.52 -2.49
CA GLY A 46 -8.62 -6.14 -2.99
C GLY A 46 -8.77 -5.12 -1.87
N ALA A 47 -9.70 -5.34 -0.93
CA ALA A 47 -9.89 -4.47 0.23
C ALA A 47 -8.64 -4.41 1.13
N ARG A 48 -7.97 -5.56 1.36
CA ARG A 48 -6.71 -5.61 2.12
C ARG A 48 -5.56 -4.92 1.39
N LEU A 49 -5.43 -5.15 0.08
CA LEU A 49 -4.41 -4.48 -0.75
C LEU A 49 -4.60 -2.96 -0.76
N LYS A 50 -5.84 -2.48 -0.92
CA LYS A 50 -6.18 -1.05 -0.80
C LYS A 50 -5.74 -0.49 0.55
N LYS A 51 -6.08 -1.17 1.65
CA LYS A 51 -5.69 -0.76 3.00
C LYS A 51 -4.17 -0.66 3.14
N ARG A 52 -3.41 -1.60 2.56
CA ARG A 52 -1.94 -1.55 2.55
C ARG A 52 -1.41 -0.36 1.75
N CYS A 53 -1.97 -0.07 0.58
CA CYS A 53 -1.61 1.09 -0.21
C CYS A 53 -1.84 2.39 0.58
N ASP A 54 -3.02 2.55 1.19
CA ASP A 54 -3.36 3.72 2.00
C ASP A 54 -2.38 3.90 3.17
N GLN A 55 -2.00 2.81 3.85
CA GLN A 55 -1.01 2.83 4.93
C GLN A 55 0.38 3.30 4.43
N LYS A 56 0.84 2.79 3.29
CA LYS A 56 2.14 3.17 2.73
C LYS A 56 2.18 4.63 2.28
N LEU A 57 1.08 5.14 1.73
CA LEU A 57 0.95 6.55 1.39
C LEU A 57 0.98 7.43 2.64
N SER A 58 0.23 7.08 3.69
CA SER A 58 0.25 7.78 4.98
C SER A 58 1.66 7.82 5.58
N GLU A 59 2.38 6.68 5.59
CA GLU A 59 3.77 6.63 6.06
C GLU A 59 4.72 7.53 5.24
N ALA A 60 4.48 7.66 3.93
CA ALA A 60 5.28 8.51 3.07
C ALA A 60 4.97 10.00 3.31
N GLU A 61 3.70 10.35 3.44
CA GLU A 61 3.24 11.71 3.76
C GLU A 61 3.82 12.19 5.10
N GLU A 62 3.77 11.35 6.14
CA GLU A 62 4.36 11.66 7.44
C GLU A 62 5.87 11.94 7.34
N LYS A 63 6.60 11.14 6.56
CA LYS A 63 8.05 11.35 6.34
C LYS A 63 8.33 12.66 5.62
N VAL A 64 7.55 13.00 4.60
CA VAL A 64 7.70 14.27 3.87
C VAL A 64 7.37 15.45 4.78
N ALA A 65 6.31 15.36 5.57
CA ALA A 65 5.92 16.40 6.53
C ALA A 65 7.02 16.64 7.58
N ALA A 66 7.64 15.59 8.10
CA ALA A 66 8.73 15.68 9.07
C ALA A 66 10.01 16.32 8.50
N ILE A 67 10.27 16.18 7.20
CA ILE A 67 11.39 16.87 6.53
C ILE A 67 11.05 18.35 6.29
N THR A 68 9.79 18.64 5.98
CA THR A 68 9.36 19.97 5.52
C THR A 68 9.19 20.98 6.66
N LEU A 69 9.03 20.54 7.91
CA LEU A 69 8.72 21.42 9.04
C LEU A 69 9.61 21.13 10.25
N ASP A 70 10.31 22.13 10.78
CA ASP A 70 10.79 22.11 12.16
C ASP A 70 9.75 22.65 13.16
N ALA A 71 10.07 22.60 14.45
CA ALA A 71 9.18 22.96 15.55
C ALA A 71 8.62 24.40 15.49
N ASP A 72 9.23 25.26 14.67
CA ASP A 72 8.86 26.67 14.50
C ASP A 72 8.18 26.94 13.14
N GLY A 73 7.88 25.90 12.36
CA GLY A 73 7.20 26.01 11.05
C GLY A 73 8.11 26.46 9.91
N ASN A 74 9.44 26.39 10.08
CA ASN A 74 10.39 26.76 9.03
C ASN A 74 10.77 25.54 8.17
N PRO A 75 11.01 25.73 6.86
CA PRO A 75 11.51 24.67 5.99
C PRO A 75 12.94 24.31 6.38
N LYS A 76 13.13 23.13 6.97
CA LYS A 76 14.49 22.57 7.11
C LYS A 76 14.93 22.04 5.77
N GLY A 77 15.79 22.81 5.11
CA GLY A 77 16.39 22.48 3.83
C GLY A 77 16.95 21.05 3.79
N THR A 78 16.91 20.46 2.58
CA THR A 78 17.43 19.14 2.25
C THR A 78 18.79 18.90 2.88
N GLN A 79 18.87 17.93 3.80
CA GLN A 79 20.16 17.49 4.35
C GLN A 79 21.02 16.94 3.20
N ALA A 80 22.20 17.53 3.00
CA ALA A 80 23.21 16.98 2.12
C ALA A 80 23.64 15.60 2.65
N VAL A 81 23.66 14.60 1.78
CA VAL A 81 24.17 13.27 2.10
C VAL A 81 25.69 13.32 2.23
N GLU A 82 26.21 13.53 3.45
CA GLU A 82 27.64 13.46 3.71
C GLU A 82 28.04 12.10 4.26
N GLY A 83 28.59 11.29 3.36
CA GLY A 83 29.44 10.15 3.64
C GLY A 83 30.56 10.11 2.60
N LEU A 84 31.61 10.90 2.85
CA LEU A 84 32.97 10.74 2.31
C LEU A 84 33.91 10.50 3.50
#